data_AF-A0A151AUT7-F1
#
_entry.id   AF-A0A151AUT7-F1
#
_cell.length_a   1.000
_cell.length_b   1.000
_cell.length_c   1.000
_cell.angle_alpha   90.00
_cell.angle_beta   90.00
_cell.angle_gamma   90.00
#
_symmetry.space_group_name_H-M   'P 1'
#
loop_
_entity.id
_entity.type
_entity.pdbx_description
1 polymer ?
#
loop_
_entity_poly.entity_id
_entity_poly.type
_entity_poly.pdbx_seq_one_letter_code
_entity_poly.pdbx_strand_id
1 'polypeptide(L)'
;MPQALKRLEIRIPPDHPVFRYPPRLRGQVAREWLDLGMRLASIEERLARLEERGLAPPARGASNQNGKGIDPVKFRETLAGVFDF
;
A
#
# COMPACT_ATOMS: atom_id res chain seq x y z
N MET A 1 -24.93 9.27 -17.37
CA MET A 1 -24.78 10.74 -17.28
C MET A 1 -23.41 11.03 -16.68
N PRO A 2 -22.49 11.75 -17.34
CA PRO A 2 -21.27 12.19 -16.69
C PRO A 2 -21.69 13.04 -15.48
N GLN A 3 -21.27 12.63 -14.29
CA GLN A 3 -21.67 13.26 -13.04
C GLN A 3 -21.20 14.72 -13.04
N ALA A 4 -22.11 15.66 -12.79
CA ALA A 4 -21.80 17.08 -12.83
C ALA A 4 -20.69 17.41 -11.82
N LEU A 5 -19.62 18.07 -12.28
CA LEU A 5 -18.54 18.53 -11.40
C LEU A 5 -19.07 19.59 -10.42
N LYS A 6 -18.64 19.53 -9.16
CA LYS A 6 -18.94 20.55 -8.14
C LYS A 6 -17.78 21.54 -8.03
N ARG A 7 -18.08 22.82 -7.78
CA ARG A 7 -17.07 23.86 -7.53
C ARG A 7 -16.62 23.80 -6.07
N LEU A 8 -15.31 23.78 -5.87
CA LEU A 8 -14.66 23.88 -4.57
C LEU A 8 -13.77 25.14 -4.58
N GLU A 9 -13.87 25.96 -3.53
CA GLU A 9 -12.98 27.09 -3.30
C GLU A 9 -12.08 26.80 -2.10
N ILE A 10 -10.78 26.97 -2.29
CA ILE A 10 -9.76 26.74 -1.26
C ILE A 10 -8.94 28.01 -1.08
N ARG A 11 -8.59 28.31 0.18
CA ARG A 11 -7.62 29.35 0.51
C ARG A 11 -6.28 28.66 0.81
N ILE A 12 -5.24 29.08 0.11
CA ILE A 12 -3.89 28.53 0.22
C ILE A 12 -2.89 29.68 0.41
N PRO A 13 -1.73 29.42 1.04
CA PRO A 13 -0.68 30.42 1.22
C PRO A 13 -0.24 31.06 -0.10
N PRO A 14 0.18 32.34 -0.11
CA PRO A 14 0.55 33.06 -1.34
C PRO A 14 1.79 32.47 -2.04
N ASP A 15 2.65 31.80 -1.29
CA ASP A 15 3.85 31.11 -1.76
C ASP A 15 3.59 29.67 -2.24
N HIS A 16 2.32 29.24 -2.26
CA HIS A 16 1.97 27.86 -2.62
C HIS A 16 2.46 27.50 -4.04
N PRO A 17 3.07 26.32 -4.24
CA PRO A 17 3.69 25.93 -5.51
C PRO A 17 2.75 25.95 -6.72
N VAL A 18 1.44 25.82 -6.53
CA VAL A 18 0.44 25.91 -7.61
C VAL A 18 0.49 27.25 -8.35
N PHE A 19 0.94 28.32 -7.69
CA PHE A 19 1.04 29.65 -8.31
C PHE A 19 2.19 29.79 -9.30
N ARG A 20 3.12 28.82 -9.34
CA ARG A 20 4.14 28.70 -10.40
C ARG A 20 3.53 28.37 -11.76
N TYR A 21 2.31 27.84 -11.79
CA TYR A 21 1.59 27.52 -13.03
C TYR A 21 0.74 28.70 -13.53
N PRO A 22 0.54 28.83 -14.86
CA PRO A 22 -0.33 29.84 -15.45
C PRO A 22 -1.76 29.77 -14.87
N PRO A 23 -2.46 30.92 -14.68
CA PRO A 23 -3.78 30.96 -14.04
C PRO A 23 -4.82 29.97 -14.57
N ARG A 24 -4.84 29.74 -15.89
CA ARG A 24 -5.78 28.82 -16.56
C ARG A 24 -5.55 27.34 -16.20
N LEU A 25 -4.33 26.98 -15.79
CA LEU A 25 -3.95 25.60 -15.46
C LEU A 25 -4.03 25.31 -13.96
N ARG A 26 -4.03 26.33 -13.09
CA ARG A 26 -3.98 26.16 -11.63
C ARG A 26 -5.09 25.27 -11.09
N GLY A 27 -6.31 25.42 -11.61
CA GLY A 27 -7.45 24.58 -11.19
C GLY A 27 -7.27 23.11 -11.55
N GLN A 28 -6.74 22.83 -12.74
CA GLN A 28 -6.43 21.47 -13.17
C GLN A 28 -5.31 20.86 -12.31
N VAL A 29 -4.20 21.59 -12.15
CA VAL A 29 -3.06 21.14 -11.34
C VAL A 29 -3.48 20.91 -9.89
N ALA A 30 -4.25 21.83 -9.29
CA ALA A 30 -4.76 21.68 -7.93
C ALA A 30 -5.64 20.44 -7.79
N ARG A 31 -6.50 20.15 -8.77
CA ARG A 31 -7.31 18.93 -8.78
C ARG A 31 -6.44 17.68 -8.83
N GLU A 32 -5.47 17.63 -9.74
CA GLU A 32 -4.54 16.49 -9.85
C GLU A 32 -3.77 16.26 -8.55
N TRP A 33 -3.32 17.33 -7.88
CA TRP A 33 -2.66 17.23 -6.59
C TRP A 33 -3.58 16.72 -5.47
N LEU A 34 -4.85 17.15 -5.45
CA LEU A 34 -5.84 16.61 -4.51
C LEU A 34 -6.08 15.12 -4.75
N ASP A 35 -6.22 14.71 -6.02
CA ASP A 35 -6.41 13.30 -6.39
C ASP A 35 -5.19 12.44 -6.00
N LEU A 36 -3.97 12.95 -6.19
CA LEU A 36 -2.73 12.30 -5.76
C LEU A 36 -2.61 12.24 -4.23
N GLY A 37 -2.94 13.33 -3.54
CA GLY A 37 -2.91 13.39 -2.08
C GLY A 37 -3.83 12.36 -1.44
N MET A 38 -5.03 12.17 -1.98
CA MET A 38 -5.97 11.13 -1.53
C MET A 38 -5.40 9.71 -1.71
N ARG A 39 -4.72 9.45 -2.83
CA ARG A 39 -4.09 8.14 -3.08
C ARG A 39 -2.94 7.90 -2.12
N LEU A 40 -2.11 8.92 -1.87
CA LEU A 40 -0.98 8.83 -0.95
C LEU A 40 -1.45 8.56 0.47
N ALA A 41 -2.45 9.30 0.96
CA ALA A 41 -3.03 9.08 2.29
C ALA A 41 -3.58 7.65 2.46
N SER A 42 -4.21 7.09 1.42
CA SER A 42 -4.68 5.70 1.44
C SER A 42 -3.53 4.69 1.50
N ILE A 43 -2.40 4.97 0.84
CA ILE A 43 -1.20 4.13 0.91
C ILE A 43 -0.59 4.20 2.30
N GLU A 44 -0.47 5.39 2.88
CA GLU A 44 0.05 5.60 4.24
C GLU A 44 -0.79 4.84 5.27
N GLU A 45 -2.12 4.89 5.17
CA GLU A 45 -3.00 4.12 6.07
C GLU A 45 -2.79 2.62 5.93
N ARG A 46 -2.65 2.12 4.70
CA ARG A 46 -2.41 0.69 4.44
C ARG A 46 -1.05 0.25 5.00
N LEU A 47 -0.02 1.08 4.87
CA LEU A 47 1.31 0.82 5.42
C LEU A 47 1.26 0.80 6.95
N ALA A 48 0.62 1.78 7.59
CA ALA A 48 0.45 1.79 9.04
C ALA A 48 -0.20 0.51 9.57
N ARG A 49 -1.27 0.03 8.90
CA ARG A 49 -1.93 -1.25 9.26
C ARG A 49 -1.03 -2.47 9.07
N LEU A 50 -0.15 -2.46 8.06
CA LEU A 50 0.81 -3.55 7.84
C LEU A 50 1.93 -3.52 8.86
N GLU A 51 2.43 -2.35 9.22
CA GLU A 51 3.42 -2.17 10.28
C GLU A 51 2.86 -2.63 11.64
N GLU A 52 1.62 -2.27 11.98
CA GLU A 52 0.93 -2.78 13.16
C GLU A 52 0.82 -4.31 13.16
N ARG A 53 0.52 -4.93 12.01
CA ARG A 53 0.46 -6.41 11.88
C ARG A 53 1.82 -7.07 11.89
N GLY A 54 2.86 -6.41 11.38
CA GLY A 54 4.24 -6.90 11.38
C GLY A 54 4.93 -6.77 12.74
N LEU A 55 4.54 -5.75 13.52
CA LEU A 55 4.97 -5.55 14.91
C LEU A 55 4.14 -6.33 15.92
N ALA A 56 2.90 -6.71 15.56
CA ALA A 56 2.13 -7.65 16.36
C ALA A 56 2.93 -8.95 16.46
N PRO A 57 3.27 -9.41 17.68
CA PRO A 57 3.81 -10.75 17.86
C PRO A 57 2.85 -11.71 17.16
N PRO A 58 3.33 -12.75 16.44
CA PRO A 58 2.42 -13.76 15.91
C PRO A 58 1.55 -14.20 17.08
N ALA A 59 0.23 -14.11 16.90
CA ALA A 59 -0.73 -14.39 17.95
C ALA A 59 -0.28 -15.68 18.66
N ARG A 60 0.08 -15.57 19.95
CA ARG A 60 0.46 -16.73 20.76
C ARG A 60 -0.72 -17.70 20.73
N GLY A 61 -0.68 -18.67 19.83
CA GLY A 61 -1.80 -19.59 19.60
C GLY A 61 -2.05 -20.01 18.16
N ALA A 62 -1.52 -19.32 17.14
CA ALA A 62 -1.61 -19.79 15.75
C ALA A 62 -0.42 -20.67 15.34
N SER A 63 0.14 -21.45 16.28
CA SER A 63 0.78 -22.70 15.87
C SER A 63 -0.35 -23.62 15.46
N ASN A 64 -0.63 -23.68 14.15
CA ASN A 64 -1.32 -24.84 13.62
C ASN A 64 -0.54 -26.05 14.13
N GLN A 65 -1.14 -26.79 15.05
CA GLN A 65 -0.60 -28.02 15.57
C GLN A 65 -0.66 -29.05 14.45
N ASN A 66 0.25 -28.91 13.50
CA ASN A 66 0.72 -30.01 12.67
C ASN A 66 2.24 -29.95 12.68
N GLY A 67 2.79 -29.94 13.91
CA GLY A 67 4.19 -30.17 14.18
C GLY A 67 4.55 -31.63 13.91
N LYS A 68 4.48 -32.06 12.65
CA LYS A 68 5.54 -32.93 12.13
C LYS A 68 6.55 -31.97 11.55
N GLY A 69 7.59 -31.68 12.34
CA GLY A 69 8.77 -31.01 11.81
C GLY A 69 9.16 -31.71 10.51
N ILE A 70 9.51 -30.93 9.48
CA ILE A 70 9.99 -31.47 8.22
C ILE A 70 11.20 -32.33 8.59
N ASP A 71 11.08 -33.64 8.40
CA ASP A 71 12.20 -34.55 8.58
C ASP A 71 13.19 -34.27 7.45
N PRO A 72 14.36 -33.68 7.74
CA PRO A 72 15.30 -33.26 6.72
C PRO A 72 15.85 -34.47 5.95
N VAL A 73 15.79 -35.67 6.53
CA VAL A 73 16.21 -36.91 5.87
C VAL A 73 15.18 -37.32 4.82
N LYS A 74 13.89 -37.39 5.19
CA LYS A 74 12.81 -37.71 4.23
C LYS A 74 12.68 -36.69 3.11
N PHE A 75 12.91 -35.42 3.40
CA PHE A 75 12.89 -34.36 2.40
C PHE A 75 14.01 -34.56 1.37
N ARG A 76 15.23 -34.90 1.82
CA ARG A 76 16.36 -35.20 0.93
C ARG A 76 16.13 -36.44 0.07
N GLU A 77 15.58 -37.50 0.63
CA GLU A 77 15.23 -38.73 -0.12
C GLU A 77 14.21 -38.44 -1.23
N THR A 78 13.21 -37.60 -0.93
CA THR A 78 12.20 -37.21 -1.92
C THR A 78 12.80 -36.41 -3.06
N LEU A 79 13.74 -35.50 -2.76
CA LEU A 79 14.44 -34.74 -3.80
C LEU A 79 15.36 -35.62 -4.66
N ALA A 80 16.02 -36.62 -4.07
CA ALA A 80 16.86 -37.55 -4.82
C ALA A 80 16.04 -38.36 -5.84
N GLY A 81 14.84 -38.83 -5.48
CA GLY A 81 13.97 -39.56 -6.41
C GLY A 81 13.26 -38.70 -7.46
N VAL A 82 13.24 -37.38 -7.31
CA VAL A 82 12.65 -36.44 -8.29
C VAL A 82 13.70 -35.96 -9.29
N PHE A 83 14.98 -35.95 -8.90
CA PHE A 83 16.10 -35.50 -9.71
C PHE A 83 17.16 -36.61 -9.81
N ASP A 84 16.83 -37.69 -10.52
CA ASP A 84 17.84 -38.67 -10.94
C ASP A 84 18.77 -38.03 -11.99
N PHE A 85 20.06 -37.91 -11.66
CA PHE A 85 21.17 -37.68 -12.60
C PHE A 85 22.00 -38.95 -12.76
#